data_AF-A0A239QTU9-F1
#
_entry.id   AF-A0A239QTU9-F1
#
_cell.length_a   1.000
_cell.length_b   1.000
_cell.length_c   1.000
_cell.angle_alpha   90.00
_cell.angle_beta   90.00
_cell.angle_gamma   90.00
#
_symmetry.space_group_name_H-M   'P 1'
#
loop_
_entity.id
_entity.type
_entity.pdbx_description
1 polymer ?
#
loop_
_entity_poly.entity_id
_entity_poly.type
_entity_poly.pdbx_seq_one_letter_code
_entity_poly.pdbx_strand_id
1 'polypeptide(L)'
;MKASGRDVRPVAVLAPATCAKKDSHSVRRPPSHVVLGAEKGKNRPVTKNRVSARLSAIAESATLAVDAKAKALKAAGRPVIGFGAGEPDFPTPDYIVEAAIRAASDPVNHRYSPAAGLPVLREAISAKTKRDAGYDVPASQILVTNGGKQAVYQAFAAVVDEGDEVILPAPYWTTYPEAIALAGGVPVEVFAGPQQDYIPTVEQLEAARTERTKALLLCSPSNPTGAVWSPEQLEAVGNWALEHGVWVITDEIYEHLVYDDTPTGAILNLVPELADTTIVLNGVAKTFAMTGWRVGWMMGPSDVIKAATNLQSHLTSNVCNVAQRAAVAAVTGDLDAVDGMRRAFDRRRLIMVDMLSQIDGFSVPVPKGAFYAYPSVAGVLGKTIRGRTPQTSSELADLILDEVEVAVVPGEAFGPSGYLRLSYALSDDDLIEGVSRIQKLIAEAE
;
A
#
# COMPACT_ATOMS: atom_id res chain seq x y z
N MET A 1 53.23 18.48 -25.87
CA MET A 1 53.09 19.70 -26.68
C MET A 1 51.65 20.18 -26.54
N LYS A 2 51.45 21.36 -25.92
CA LYS A 2 50.26 22.26 -25.86
C LYS A 2 48.85 21.63 -25.72
N ALA A 3 48.17 21.69 -24.57
CA ALA A 3 47.52 22.84 -23.91
C ALA A 3 46.21 23.34 -24.58
N SER A 4 45.10 23.24 -23.86
CA SER A 4 44.09 24.31 -23.77
C SER A 4 43.22 24.12 -22.52
N GLY A 5 43.49 24.91 -21.49
CA GLY A 5 42.63 25.07 -20.32
C GLY A 5 41.48 26.05 -20.60
N ARG A 6 40.42 25.96 -19.79
CA ARG A 6 39.46 27.04 -19.59
C ARG A 6 39.29 27.28 -18.09
N ASP A 7 39.61 28.51 -17.71
CA ASP A 7 39.31 29.16 -16.44
C ASP A 7 37.81 29.22 -16.17
N VAL A 8 37.40 28.91 -14.93
CA VAL A 8 36.17 29.45 -14.34
C VAL A 8 36.50 29.92 -12.92
N ARG A 9 36.22 31.20 -12.67
CA ARG A 9 36.51 31.96 -11.45
C ARG A 9 35.58 31.56 -10.28
N PRO A 10 36.00 31.68 -9.02
CA PRO A 10 35.17 31.39 -7.86
C PRO A 10 34.22 32.55 -7.51
N VAL A 11 32.99 32.21 -7.12
CA VAL A 11 31.95 33.14 -6.62
C VAL A 11 32.16 33.38 -5.12
N ALA A 12 32.11 34.66 -4.73
CA ALA A 12 32.37 35.13 -3.37
C ALA A 12 31.22 34.83 -2.38
N VAL A 13 31.62 34.50 -1.16
CA VAL A 13 30.80 34.30 0.04
C VAL A 13 30.45 35.66 0.65
N LEU A 14 29.18 35.87 1.03
CA LEU A 14 28.73 37.03 1.81
C LEU A 14 28.13 36.56 3.14
N ALA A 15 28.72 37.06 4.23
CA ALA A 15 28.30 36.88 5.63
C ALA A 15 27.41 38.06 6.09
N PRO A 16 26.69 37.95 7.23
CA PRO A 16 25.46 38.69 7.50
C PRO A 16 25.65 40.00 8.28
N ALA A 17 24.71 40.92 8.13
CA ALA A 17 24.62 42.16 8.91
C ALA A 17 23.59 42.04 10.04
N THR A 18 23.99 42.50 11.22
CA THR A 18 23.32 42.43 12.53
C THR A 18 22.48 43.66 12.89
N CYS A 19 21.37 43.40 13.60
CA CYS A 19 20.87 44.05 14.83
C CYS A 19 20.55 45.56 14.88
N ALA A 20 19.30 45.90 15.28
CA ALA A 20 19.02 46.84 16.39
C ALA A 20 17.52 46.83 16.82
N LYS A 21 17.30 46.64 18.13
CA LYS A 21 16.05 46.87 18.88
C LYS A 21 15.89 48.35 19.25
N LYS A 22 14.66 48.80 19.53
CA LYS A 22 14.36 49.73 20.65
C LYS A 22 12.87 49.77 21.02
N ASP A 23 12.64 49.75 22.34
CA ASP A 23 11.40 49.92 23.12
C ASP A 23 10.86 51.39 23.02
N SER A 24 9.74 51.89 23.54
CA SER A 24 8.79 51.54 24.62
C SER A 24 7.59 52.54 24.61
N HIS A 25 6.42 52.07 25.09
CA HIS A 25 5.32 52.74 25.83
C HIS A 25 4.80 54.17 25.52
N SER A 26 3.48 54.29 25.31
CA SER A 26 2.57 54.98 26.26
C SER A 26 1.07 54.76 25.92
N VAL A 27 0.26 54.67 26.97
CA VAL A 27 -1.20 54.46 26.99
C VAL A 27 -1.91 55.81 27.18
N ARG A 28 -2.96 56.11 26.40
CA ARG A 28 -4.10 56.98 26.77
C ARG A 28 -5.24 56.89 25.73
N ARG A 29 -6.49 56.79 26.20
CA ARG A 29 -7.79 56.90 25.48
C ARG A 29 -8.76 57.67 26.41
N PRO A 30 -9.93 58.16 25.94
CA PRO A 30 -10.37 58.60 24.60
C PRO A 30 -11.04 60.02 24.68
N PRO A 31 -11.66 60.60 23.61
CA PRO A 31 -13.09 60.30 23.33
C PRO A 31 -13.55 60.37 21.85
N SER A 32 -14.76 59.80 21.65
CA SER A 32 -15.83 60.10 20.67
C SER A 32 -15.63 59.93 19.14
N HIS A 33 -16.44 59.00 18.61
CA HIS A 33 -17.02 58.88 17.27
C HIS A 33 -16.55 59.82 16.14
N VAL A 34 -15.82 59.24 15.19
CA VAL A 34 -15.89 59.60 13.76
C VAL A 34 -15.97 58.31 12.95
N VAL A 35 -16.92 58.27 12.03
CA VAL A 35 -17.29 57.13 11.18
C VAL A 35 -16.56 57.25 9.83
N LEU A 36 -15.99 56.11 9.40
CA LEU A 36 -15.63 55.70 8.02
C LEU A 36 -14.55 56.50 7.25
N GLY A 37 -13.34 55.96 7.29
CA GLY A 37 -12.38 56.01 6.19
C GLY A 37 -11.86 54.60 5.95
N ALA A 38 -12.32 53.95 4.89
CA ALA A 38 -11.82 52.64 4.49
C ALA A 38 -10.37 52.76 4.02
N GLU A 39 -9.42 52.54 4.92
CA GLU A 39 -8.04 52.26 4.51
C GLU A 39 -8.04 50.90 3.80
N LYS A 40 -7.89 50.98 2.48
CA LYS A 40 -7.65 49.84 1.59
C LYS A 40 -6.51 49.01 2.18
N GLY A 41 -6.89 47.92 2.83
CA GLY A 41 -5.98 46.87 3.25
C GLY A 41 -5.12 46.49 2.04
N LYS A 42 -3.80 46.60 2.23
CA LYS A 42 -2.79 46.19 1.26
C LYS A 42 -3.22 44.84 0.69
N ASN A 43 -3.47 44.81 -0.61
CA ASN A 43 -3.67 43.61 -1.41
C ASN A 43 -2.39 42.76 -1.25
N ARG A 44 -2.32 41.93 -0.21
CA ARG A 44 -1.38 40.81 -0.20
C ARG A 44 -1.83 39.94 -1.36
N PRO A 45 -0.98 39.70 -2.37
CA PRO A 45 -1.35 38.81 -3.45
C PRO A 45 -1.71 37.47 -2.79
N VAL A 46 -2.94 37.02 -2.95
CA VAL A 46 -3.30 35.63 -2.69
C VAL A 46 -2.41 34.84 -3.64
N THR A 47 -1.32 34.31 -3.12
CA THR A 47 -0.44 33.42 -3.88
C THR A 47 -1.29 32.21 -4.19
N LYS A 48 -1.83 32.15 -5.42
CA LYS A 48 -2.52 30.96 -5.90
C LYS A 48 -1.57 29.79 -5.68
N ASN A 49 -2.01 28.79 -4.92
CA ASN A 49 -1.23 27.57 -4.72
C ASN A 49 -0.88 27.00 -6.10
N ARG A 50 0.41 26.72 -6.33
CA ARG A 50 0.89 26.20 -7.62
C ARG A 50 0.45 24.76 -7.86
N VAL A 51 0.21 24.02 -6.79
CA VAL A 51 -0.30 22.65 -6.78
C VAL A 51 -1.75 22.69 -6.33
N SER A 52 -2.60 21.82 -6.90
CA SER A 52 -4.00 21.72 -6.50
C SER A 52 -4.11 21.30 -5.03
N ALA A 53 -5.17 21.74 -4.35
CA ALA A 53 -5.41 21.38 -2.95
C ALA A 53 -5.45 19.85 -2.78
N ARG A 54 -6.13 19.16 -3.70
CA ARG A 54 -6.24 17.71 -3.74
C ARG A 54 -4.89 16.99 -3.79
N LEU A 55 -3.95 17.40 -4.66
CA LEU A 55 -2.63 16.77 -4.72
C LEU A 55 -1.71 17.21 -3.57
N SER A 56 -1.92 18.40 -3.02
CA SER A 56 -1.13 18.90 -1.88
C SER A 56 -1.50 18.21 -0.56
N ALA A 57 -2.65 17.54 -0.51
CA ALA A 57 -3.16 16.85 0.68
C ALA A 57 -2.71 15.38 0.78
N ILE A 58 -2.14 14.81 -0.29
CA ILE A 58 -1.69 13.41 -0.31
C ILE A 58 -0.51 13.24 0.64
N ALA A 59 -0.59 12.29 1.56
CA ALA A 59 0.56 11.93 2.37
C ALA A 59 1.59 11.15 1.55
N GLU A 60 2.87 11.38 1.82
CA GLU A 60 3.93 10.57 1.22
C GLU A 60 3.80 9.11 1.66
N SER A 61 4.01 8.17 0.74
CA SER A 61 3.98 6.75 1.10
C SER A 61 5.17 6.39 1.99
N ALA A 62 4.91 6.20 3.28
CA ALA A 62 5.92 5.80 4.26
C ALA A 62 6.67 4.53 3.85
N THR A 63 5.98 3.55 3.23
CA THR A 63 6.63 2.33 2.71
C THR A 63 7.67 2.62 1.64
N LEU A 64 7.41 3.57 0.73
CA LEU A 64 8.35 3.96 -0.31
C LEU A 64 9.47 4.83 0.26
N ALA A 65 9.17 5.70 1.22
CA ALA A 65 10.17 6.53 1.89
C ALA A 65 11.20 5.67 2.65
N VAL A 66 10.75 4.66 3.40
CA VAL A 66 11.63 3.72 4.11
C VAL A 66 12.49 2.91 3.14
N ASP A 67 11.91 2.37 2.06
CA ASP A 67 12.65 1.63 1.03
C ASP A 67 13.70 2.51 0.33
N ALA A 68 13.34 3.77 -0.01
CA ALA A 68 14.26 4.72 -0.60
C ALA A 68 15.41 5.09 0.35
N LYS A 69 15.13 5.31 1.64
CA LYS A 69 16.14 5.57 2.68
C LYS A 69 17.09 4.38 2.80
N ALA A 70 16.56 3.15 2.86
CA ALA A 70 17.38 1.93 2.94
C ALA A 70 18.29 1.76 1.71
N LYS A 71 17.75 1.96 0.49
CA LYS A 71 18.52 1.90 -0.77
C LYS A 71 19.61 2.97 -0.82
N ALA A 72 19.33 4.20 -0.38
CA ALA A 72 20.31 5.28 -0.35
C ALA A 72 21.47 4.98 0.63
N LEU A 73 21.17 4.46 1.81
CA LEU A 73 22.19 4.07 2.79
C LEU A 73 23.04 2.89 2.29
N LYS A 74 22.41 1.89 1.66
CA LYS A 74 23.13 0.79 1.02
C LYS A 74 24.04 1.27 -0.11
N ALA A 75 23.58 2.21 -0.93
CA ALA A 75 24.39 2.85 -1.97
C ALA A 75 25.56 3.67 -1.40
N ALA A 76 25.43 4.18 -0.17
CA ALA A 76 26.50 4.85 0.56
C ALA A 76 27.48 3.86 1.25
N GLY A 77 27.35 2.55 1.03
CA GLY A 77 28.25 1.53 1.57
C GLY A 77 27.90 1.06 2.98
N ARG A 78 26.76 1.47 3.54
CA ARG A 78 26.28 0.97 4.84
C ARG A 78 25.61 -0.39 4.67
N PRO A 79 25.83 -1.37 5.57
CA PRO A 79 25.24 -2.71 5.47
C PRO A 79 23.79 -2.73 5.97
N VAL A 80 22.93 -1.92 5.33
CA VAL A 80 21.51 -1.80 5.69
C VAL A 80 20.70 -3.01 5.19
N ILE A 81 19.92 -3.58 6.10
CA ILE A 81 18.94 -4.63 5.81
C ILE A 81 17.54 -4.02 5.80
N GLY A 82 16.81 -4.22 4.70
CA GLY A 82 15.49 -3.61 4.50
C GLY A 82 14.35 -4.62 4.61
N PHE A 83 13.50 -4.46 5.61
CA PHE A 83 12.22 -5.18 5.76
C PHE A 83 11.02 -4.37 5.19
N GLY A 84 11.30 -3.24 4.54
CA GLY A 84 10.27 -2.32 4.03
C GLY A 84 9.70 -2.68 2.65
N ALA A 85 10.41 -3.43 1.83
CA ALA A 85 9.96 -3.75 0.47
C ALA A 85 8.85 -4.81 0.47
N GLY A 86 7.76 -4.54 -0.24
CA GLY A 86 6.68 -5.50 -0.48
C GLY A 86 6.88 -6.27 -1.78
N GLU A 87 8.09 -6.73 -2.05
CA GLU A 87 8.51 -7.31 -3.34
C GLU A 87 9.15 -8.69 -3.08
N PRO A 88 8.70 -9.76 -3.76
CA PRO A 88 9.39 -11.05 -3.76
C PRO A 88 10.85 -10.91 -4.19
N ASP A 89 11.76 -11.58 -3.48
CA ASP A 89 13.18 -11.67 -3.83
C ASP A 89 13.48 -12.71 -4.93
N PHE A 90 12.46 -13.45 -5.37
CA PHE A 90 12.53 -14.38 -6.48
C PHE A 90 12.55 -13.66 -7.83
N PRO A 91 13.28 -14.18 -8.83
CA PRO A 91 13.10 -13.73 -10.20
C PRO A 91 11.71 -14.10 -10.71
N THR A 92 11.20 -13.33 -11.67
CA THR A 92 10.02 -13.75 -12.45
C THR A 92 10.30 -15.10 -13.11
N PRO A 93 9.39 -16.10 -13.04
CA PRO A 93 9.59 -17.42 -13.63
C PRO A 93 9.99 -17.39 -15.12
N ASP A 94 10.92 -18.27 -15.50
CA ASP A 94 11.54 -18.24 -16.83
C ASP A 94 10.54 -18.33 -17.98
N TYR A 95 9.51 -19.17 -17.87
CA TYR A 95 8.48 -19.32 -18.91
C TYR A 95 7.69 -18.02 -19.17
N ILE A 96 7.55 -17.16 -18.14
CA ILE A 96 6.94 -15.83 -18.24
C ILE A 96 7.90 -14.87 -18.92
N VAL A 97 9.18 -14.90 -18.55
CA VAL A 97 10.23 -14.08 -19.17
C VAL A 97 10.38 -14.42 -20.65
N GLU A 98 10.38 -15.70 -21.00
CA GLU A 98 10.41 -16.15 -22.39
C GLU A 98 9.19 -15.66 -23.18
N ALA A 99 8.00 -15.68 -22.58
CA ALA A 99 6.79 -15.14 -23.21
C ALA A 99 6.94 -13.63 -23.49
N ALA A 100 7.56 -12.88 -22.57
CA ALA A 100 7.89 -11.48 -22.79
C ALA A 100 8.90 -11.28 -23.92
N ILE A 101 9.97 -12.08 -23.98
CA ILE A 101 10.99 -12.01 -25.06
C ILE A 101 10.37 -12.28 -26.43
N ARG A 102 9.54 -13.33 -26.53
CA ARG A 102 8.79 -13.64 -27.76
C ARG A 102 7.87 -12.48 -28.14
N ALA A 103 7.12 -11.95 -27.19
CA ALA A 103 6.22 -10.82 -27.42
C ALA A 103 6.96 -9.54 -27.86
N ALA A 104 8.10 -9.25 -27.26
CA ALA A 104 8.93 -8.10 -27.61
C ALA A 104 9.48 -8.19 -29.04
N SER A 105 9.77 -9.41 -29.50
CA SER A 105 10.26 -9.68 -30.85
C SER A 105 9.16 -9.62 -31.92
N ASP A 106 7.88 -9.67 -31.53
CA ASP A 106 6.74 -9.65 -32.44
C ASP A 106 6.17 -8.22 -32.60
N PRO A 107 6.23 -7.62 -33.81
CA PRO A 107 5.74 -6.27 -34.09
C PRO A 107 4.27 -6.02 -33.76
N VAL A 108 3.44 -7.07 -33.65
CA VAL A 108 2.02 -6.91 -33.25
C VAL A 108 1.90 -6.28 -31.86
N ASN A 109 2.87 -6.51 -30.97
CA ASN A 109 2.85 -6.01 -29.60
C ASN A 109 3.41 -4.58 -29.48
N HIS A 110 3.90 -3.96 -30.56
CA HIS A 110 4.49 -2.61 -30.53
C HIS A 110 3.46 -1.49 -30.71
N ARG A 111 2.20 -1.83 -30.96
CA ARG A 111 1.13 -0.86 -31.28
C ARG A 111 0.18 -0.63 -30.10
N TYR A 112 -0.67 0.38 -30.19
CA TYR A 112 -1.77 0.54 -29.25
C TYR A 112 -2.69 -0.69 -29.26
N SER A 113 -3.20 -1.04 -28.09
CA SER A 113 -4.20 -2.09 -27.89
C SER A 113 -5.47 -1.51 -27.27
N PRO A 114 -6.56 -2.29 -27.12
CA PRO A 114 -7.73 -1.81 -26.39
C PRO A 114 -7.35 -1.32 -24.99
N ALA A 115 -7.93 -0.20 -24.56
CA ALA A 115 -7.68 0.38 -23.25
C ALA A 115 -8.04 -0.58 -22.11
N ALA A 116 -9.06 -1.42 -22.30
CA ALA A 116 -9.46 -2.45 -21.34
C ALA A 116 -8.43 -3.59 -21.15
N GLY A 117 -7.43 -3.68 -22.03
CA GLY A 117 -6.47 -4.79 -22.08
C GLY A 117 -6.71 -5.73 -23.26
N LEU A 118 -5.70 -6.54 -23.56
CA LEU A 118 -5.72 -7.53 -24.63
C LEU A 118 -6.89 -8.52 -24.41
N PRO A 119 -7.70 -8.81 -25.44
CA PRO A 119 -8.81 -9.78 -25.32
C PRO A 119 -8.36 -11.12 -24.73
N VAL A 120 -7.24 -11.66 -25.22
CA VAL A 120 -6.66 -12.92 -24.74
C VAL A 120 -6.29 -12.89 -23.25
N LEU A 121 -5.86 -11.74 -22.72
CA LEU A 121 -5.56 -11.62 -21.29
C LEU A 121 -6.84 -11.56 -20.46
N ARG A 122 -7.86 -10.84 -20.92
CA ARG A 122 -9.16 -10.81 -20.22
C ARG A 122 -9.83 -12.18 -20.20
N GLU A 123 -9.76 -12.93 -21.30
CA GLU A 123 -10.22 -14.32 -21.34
C GLU A 123 -9.44 -15.23 -20.39
N ALA A 124 -8.10 -15.08 -20.36
CA ALA A 124 -7.25 -15.84 -19.44
C ALA A 124 -7.53 -15.51 -17.95
N ILE A 125 -7.78 -14.24 -17.63
CA ILE A 125 -8.18 -13.82 -16.27
C ILE A 125 -9.54 -14.40 -15.92
N SER A 126 -10.53 -14.35 -16.83
CA SER A 126 -11.85 -14.97 -16.63
C SER A 126 -11.74 -16.46 -16.29
N ALA A 127 -10.95 -17.22 -17.07
CA ALA A 127 -10.70 -18.63 -16.82
C ALA A 127 -9.95 -18.88 -15.49
N LYS A 128 -8.96 -18.04 -15.18
CA LYS A 128 -8.21 -18.05 -13.91
C LYS A 128 -9.16 -17.84 -12.72
N THR A 129 -10.03 -16.84 -12.79
CA THR A 129 -11.01 -16.55 -11.72
C THR A 129 -11.93 -17.75 -11.49
N LYS A 130 -12.43 -18.39 -12.55
CA LYS A 130 -13.25 -19.60 -12.38
C LYS A 130 -12.49 -20.74 -11.72
N ARG A 131 -11.23 -20.96 -12.13
CA ARG A 131 -10.36 -22.02 -11.60
C ARG A 131 -10.01 -21.80 -10.13
N ASP A 132 -9.62 -20.57 -9.77
CA ASP A 132 -9.00 -20.28 -8.48
C ASP A 132 -10.02 -19.81 -7.44
N ALA A 133 -11.07 -19.09 -7.87
CA ALA A 133 -12.06 -18.47 -6.99
C ALA A 133 -13.47 -19.11 -7.09
N GLY A 134 -13.72 -19.99 -8.08
CA GLY A 134 -14.94 -20.79 -8.17
C GLY A 134 -16.13 -20.15 -8.90
N TYR A 135 -16.07 -18.85 -9.20
CA TYR A 135 -17.17 -18.12 -9.84
C TYR A 135 -16.84 -17.67 -11.28
N ASP A 136 -17.87 -17.50 -12.09
CA ASP A 136 -17.75 -17.08 -13.48
C ASP A 136 -17.79 -15.55 -13.59
N VAL A 137 -16.90 -14.99 -14.41
CA VAL A 137 -16.89 -13.56 -14.75
C VAL A 137 -16.66 -13.40 -16.25
N PRO A 138 -17.56 -12.76 -17.01
CA PRO A 138 -17.33 -12.50 -18.43
C PRO A 138 -16.10 -11.63 -18.67
N ALA A 139 -15.34 -11.91 -19.72
CA ALA A 139 -14.16 -11.09 -20.09
C ALA A 139 -14.50 -9.60 -20.35
N SER A 140 -15.76 -9.26 -20.62
CA SER A 140 -16.23 -7.87 -20.74
C SER A 140 -16.32 -7.11 -19.41
N GLN A 141 -16.32 -7.83 -18.28
CA GLN A 141 -16.35 -7.30 -16.92
C GLN A 141 -14.95 -7.21 -16.30
N ILE A 142 -13.90 -7.24 -17.12
CA ILE A 142 -12.51 -7.22 -16.67
C ILE A 142 -11.79 -6.03 -17.32
N LEU A 143 -11.16 -5.21 -16.49
CA LEU A 143 -10.28 -4.11 -16.90
C LEU A 143 -8.86 -4.39 -16.43
N VAL A 144 -7.93 -4.56 -17.37
CA VAL A 144 -6.49 -4.68 -17.09
C VAL A 144 -5.90 -3.30 -16.80
N THR A 145 -5.09 -3.19 -15.75
CA THR A 145 -4.52 -1.93 -15.24
C THR A 145 -3.00 -2.02 -15.07
N ASN A 146 -2.31 -0.88 -14.92
CA ASN A 146 -0.86 -0.81 -14.67
C ASN A 146 -0.50 -1.22 -13.22
N GLY A 147 -0.79 -2.48 -12.90
CA GLY A 147 -0.67 -3.09 -11.59
C GLY A 147 -1.85 -2.75 -10.67
N GLY A 148 -1.98 -3.53 -9.58
CA GLY A 148 -3.09 -3.41 -8.64
C GLY A 148 -3.30 -2.01 -8.04
N LYS A 149 -2.24 -1.20 -7.92
CA LYS A 149 -2.38 0.20 -7.47
C LYS A 149 -3.30 1.03 -8.40
N GLN A 150 -3.18 0.90 -9.71
CA GLN A 150 -4.12 1.60 -10.62
C GLN A 150 -5.53 1.00 -10.51
N ALA A 151 -5.66 -0.31 -10.30
CA ALA A 151 -6.95 -0.95 -10.04
C ALA A 151 -7.64 -0.34 -8.81
N VAL A 152 -6.91 -0.17 -7.70
CA VAL A 152 -7.39 0.47 -6.47
C VAL A 152 -7.88 1.90 -6.72
N TYR A 153 -7.06 2.75 -7.35
CA TYR A 153 -7.46 4.13 -7.64
C TYR A 153 -8.69 4.21 -8.56
N GLN A 154 -8.76 3.35 -9.59
CA GLN A 154 -9.89 3.35 -10.51
C GLN A 154 -11.15 2.76 -9.90
N ALA A 155 -11.03 1.80 -8.98
CA ALA A 155 -12.18 1.25 -8.25
C ALA A 155 -12.87 2.36 -7.44
N PHE A 156 -12.11 3.07 -6.59
CA PHE A 156 -12.69 4.18 -5.83
C PHE A 156 -13.20 5.30 -6.74
N ALA A 157 -12.42 5.72 -7.74
CA ALA A 157 -12.87 6.76 -8.67
C ALA A 157 -14.10 6.37 -9.51
N ALA A 158 -14.45 5.09 -9.61
CA ALA A 158 -15.60 4.62 -10.36
C ALA A 158 -16.89 4.57 -9.53
N VAL A 159 -16.80 4.42 -8.20
CA VAL A 159 -17.98 4.22 -7.34
C VAL A 159 -18.11 5.19 -6.16
N VAL A 160 -17.10 6.02 -5.88
CA VAL A 160 -17.12 6.97 -4.76
C VAL A 160 -17.36 8.39 -5.29
N ASP A 161 -18.37 9.06 -4.75
CA ASP A 161 -18.63 10.47 -4.96
C ASP A 161 -18.11 11.34 -3.79
N GLU A 162 -18.17 12.66 -3.95
CA GLU A 162 -17.74 13.61 -2.92
C GLU A 162 -18.54 13.43 -1.61
N GLY A 163 -17.82 13.15 -0.53
CA GLY A 163 -18.39 12.99 0.81
C GLY A 163 -18.94 11.60 1.11
N ASP A 164 -18.88 10.66 0.17
CA ASP A 164 -19.17 9.24 0.42
C ASP A 164 -18.17 8.68 1.43
N GLU A 165 -18.65 7.87 2.37
CA GLU A 165 -17.83 7.21 3.37
C GLU A 165 -17.43 5.82 2.91
N VAL A 166 -16.15 5.50 3.03
CA VAL A 166 -15.61 4.16 2.75
C VAL A 166 -15.07 3.58 4.04
N ILE A 167 -15.70 2.50 4.52
CA ILE A 167 -15.23 1.77 5.69
C ILE A 167 -13.92 1.06 5.33
N LEU A 168 -12.90 1.32 6.13
CA LEU A 168 -11.53 0.87 5.93
C LEU A 168 -11.03 0.13 7.19
N PRO A 169 -11.06 -1.21 7.19
CA PRO A 169 -10.42 -2.03 8.22
C PRO A 169 -8.95 -1.64 8.41
N ALA A 170 -8.56 -1.33 9.65
CA ALA A 170 -7.19 -1.04 10.04
C ALA A 170 -6.64 -2.17 10.92
N PRO A 171 -5.38 -2.60 10.75
CA PRO A 171 -4.35 -1.99 9.90
C PRO A 171 -4.56 -2.19 8.39
N TYR A 172 -4.37 -1.13 7.61
CA TYR A 172 -4.61 -1.09 6.16
C TYR A 172 -3.33 -0.87 5.36
N TRP A 173 -3.35 -1.14 4.05
CA TRP A 173 -2.26 -0.70 3.17
C TRP A 173 -2.34 0.81 2.93
N THR A 174 -1.21 1.51 3.15
CA THR A 174 -1.04 2.98 3.10
C THR A 174 -1.65 3.71 1.90
N THR A 175 -1.88 3.03 0.76
CA THR A 175 -2.47 3.67 -0.43
C THR A 175 -4.00 3.76 -0.38
N TYR A 176 -4.69 2.92 0.39
CA TYR A 176 -6.16 2.92 0.44
C TYR A 176 -6.77 4.25 0.91
N PRO A 177 -6.38 4.85 2.06
CA PRO A 177 -6.97 6.12 2.49
C PRO A 177 -6.73 7.25 1.47
N GLU A 178 -5.54 7.26 0.85
CA GLU A 178 -5.19 8.23 -0.19
C GLU A 178 -6.06 8.07 -1.45
N ALA A 179 -6.34 6.82 -1.86
CA ALA A 179 -7.17 6.55 -3.02
C ALA A 179 -8.64 6.92 -2.79
N ILE A 180 -9.15 6.68 -1.58
CA ILE A 180 -10.49 7.11 -1.15
C ILE A 180 -10.58 8.65 -1.17
N ALA A 181 -9.65 9.33 -0.51
CA ALA A 181 -9.63 10.79 -0.43
C ALA A 181 -9.48 11.46 -1.81
N LEU A 182 -8.68 10.88 -2.70
CA LEU A 182 -8.50 11.41 -4.06
C LEU A 182 -9.73 11.26 -4.96
N ALA A 183 -10.60 10.29 -4.66
CA ALA A 183 -11.91 10.14 -5.29
C ALA A 183 -12.97 11.11 -4.71
N GLY A 184 -12.65 11.85 -3.64
CA GLY A 184 -13.60 12.72 -2.93
C GLY A 184 -14.28 12.05 -1.72
N GLY A 185 -13.95 10.79 -1.45
CA GLY A 185 -14.50 10.04 -0.33
C GLY A 185 -13.83 10.33 1.01
N VAL A 186 -14.45 9.83 2.08
CA VAL A 186 -13.98 9.92 3.46
C VAL A 186 -13.63 8.52 3.95
N PRO A 187 -12.35 8.20 4.22
CA PRO A 187 -12.00 6.92 4.82
C PRO A 187 -12.49 6.88 6.28
N VAL A 188 -13.27 5.86 6.62
CA VAL A 188 -13.77 5.60 7.98
C VAL A 188 -13.03 4.39 8.53
N GLU A 189 -12.01 4.64 9.34
CA GLU A 189 -11.13 3.60 9.86
C GLU A 189 -11.82 2.75 10.93
N VAL A 190 -11.72 1.41 10.81
CA VAL A 190 -12.19 0.45 11.83
C VAL A 190 -11.02 -0.40 12.28
N PHE A 191 -10.43 -0.04 13.42
CA PHE A 191 -9.24 -0.71 13.93
C PHE A 191 -9.54 -2.04 14.60
N ALA A 192 -8.79 -3.07 14.22
CA ALA A 192 -8.74 -4.38 14.84
C ALA A 192 -7.32 -4.69 15.32
N GLY A 193 -7.18 -4.99 16.62
CA GLY A 193 -5.89 -5.32 17.22
C GLY A 193 -5.49 -6.80 17.04
N PRO A 194 -4.28 -7.16 17.51
CA PRO A 194 -3.78 -8.54 17.48
C PRO A 194 -4.65 -9.55 18.24
N GLN A 195 -5.46 -9.09 19.21
CA GLN A 195 -6.33 -9.96 20.03
C GLN A 195 -7.46 -10.61 19.22
N GLN A 196 -7.75 -10.10 18.03
CA GLN A 196 -8.77 -10.62 17.11
C GLN A 196 -8.20 -10.86 15.70
N ASP A 197 -6.92 -11.24 15.61
CA ASP A 197 -6.21 -11.52 14.36
C ASP A 197 -6.24 -10.35 13.35
N TYR A 198 -6.40 -9.11 13.82
CA TYR A 198 -6.55 -7.90 12.99
C TYR A 198 -7.74 -7.92 12.01
N ILE A 199 -8.77 -8.71 12.30
CA ILE A 199 -10.00 -8.76 11.51
C ILE A 199 -11.13 -8.09 12.31
N PRO A 200 -11.74 -7.01 11.82
CA PRO A 200 -12.87 -6.39 12.50
C PRO A 200 -14.12 -7.29 12.43
N THR A 201 -14.94 -7.26 13.47
CA THR A 201 -16.23 -7.97 13.48
C THR A 201 -17.30 -7.18 12.72
N VAL A 202 -18.39 -7.85 12.31
CA VAL A 202 -19.54 -7.19 11.67
C VAL A 202 -20.13 -6.11 12.57
N GLU A 203 -20.16 -6.30 13.88
CA GLU A 203 -20.64 -5.30 14.84
C GLU A 203 -19.76 -4.04 14.85
N GLN A 204 -18.44 -4.20 14.69
CA GLN A 204 -17.53 -3.06 14.58
C GLN A 204 -17.72 -2.30 13.28
N LEU A 205 -17.98 -3.01 12.17
CA LEU A 205 -18.29 -2.41 10.87
C LEU A 205 -19.63 -1.67 10.91
N GLU A 206 -20.66 -2.27 11.51
CA GLU A 206 -21.98 -1.65 11.69
C GLU A 206 -21.91 -0.40 12.57
N ALA A 207 -21.13 -0.43 13.65
CA ALA A 207 -20.93 0.74 14.51
C ALA A 207 -20.26 1.92 13.78
N ALA A 208 -19.52 1.65 12.71
CA ALA A 208 -18.90 2.66 11.86
C ALA A 208 -19.78 3.10 10.69
N ARG A 209 -20.86 2.36 10.39
CA ARG A 209 -21.74 2.64 9.25
C ARG A 209 -22.60 3.87 9.53
N THR A 210 -22.77 4.67 8.49
CA THR A 210 -23.69 5.82 8.46
C THR A 210 -24.55 5.76 7.20
N GLU A 211 -25.47 6.71 7.05
CA GLU A 211 -26.23 6.87 5.79
C GLU A 211 -25.33 7.25 4.60
N ARG A 212 -24.09 7.71 4.84
CA ARG A 212 -23.12 8.06 3.79
C ARG A 212 -22.19 6.90 3.44
N THR A 213 -22.27 5.76 4.13
CA THR A 213 -21.41 4.62 3.84
C THR A 213 -21.73 4.07 2.45
N LYS A 214 -20.79 4.26 1.53
CA LYS A 214 -20.88 3.80 0.14
C LYS A 214 -20.27 2.43 -0.04
N ALA A 215 -19.11 2.18 0.56
CA ALA A 215 -18.34 0.98 0.33
C ALA A 215 -17.58 0.50 1.58
N LEU A 216 -17.26 -0.78 1.59
CA LEU A 216 -16.31 -1.44 2.47
C LEU A 216 -15.14 -1.95 1.63
N LEU A 217 -13.91 -1.65 2.05
CA LEU A 217 -12.71 -2.26 1.47
C LEU A 217 -12.27 -3.47 2.30
N LEU A 218 -12.06 -4.61 1.65
CA LEU A 218 -11.46 -5.81 2.24
C LEU A 218 -10.13 -6.11 1.55
N CYS A 219 -9.14 -6.59 2.30
CA CYS A 219 -7.88 -7.11 1.74
C CYS A 219 -7.53 -8.42 2.45
N SER A 220 -7.56 -9.52 1.71
CA SER A 220 -7.33 -10.86 2.25
C SER A 220 -6.62 -11.73 1.21
N PRO A 221 -5.42 -12.28 1.52
CA PRO A 221 -4.59 -11.99 2.69
C PRO A 221 -4.15 -10.52 2.81
N SER A 222 -4.07 -10.01 4.04
CA SER A 222 -3.84 -8.59 4.31
C SER A 222 -2.37 -8.16 4.21
N ASN A 223 -2.16 -6.94 3.69
CA ASN A 223 -0.99 -6.10 3.98
C ASN A 223 -1.47 -4.94 4.85
N PRO A 224 -0.97 -4.79 6.09
CA PRO A 224 0.33 -5.26 6.57
C PRO A 224 0.33 -6.52 7.44
N THR A 225 -0.83 -7.09 7.77
CA THR A 225 -0.94 -8.02 8.92
C THR A 225 -0.72 -9.49 8.55
N GLY A 226 -0.89 -9.84 7.27
CA GLY A 226 -0.99 -11.22 6.82
C GLY A 226 -2.19 -11.98 7.39
N ALA A 227 -3.19 -11.25 7.92
CA ALA A 227 -4.47 -11.82 8.32
C ALA A 227 -5.21 -12.36 7.09
N VAL A 228 -5.96 -13.44 7.28
CA VAL A 228 -6.77 -14.09 6.25
C VAL A 228 -8.17 -14.25 6.81
N TRP A 229 -9.15 -13.71 6.09
CA TRP A 229 -10.56 -13.86 6.43
C TRP A 229 -11.02 -15.29 6.13
N SER A 230 -11.69 -15.90 7.11
CA SER A 230 -12.29 -17.23 6.94
C SER A 230 -13.52 -17.16 6.05
N PRO A 231 -13.98 -18.28 5.47
CA PRO A 231 -15.21 -18.33 4.70
C PRO A 231 -16.42 -17.79 5.48
N GLU A 232 -16.53 -18.13 6.75
CA GLU A 232 -17.63 -17.68 7.62
C GLU A 232 -17.58 -16.16 7.85
N GLN A 233 -16.38 -15.60 8.04
CA GLN A 233 -16.20 -14.16 8.19
C GLN A 233 -16.53 -13.41 6.89
N LEU A 234 -16.09 -13.94 5.74
CA LEU A 234 -16.39 -13.38 4.41
C LEU A 234 -17.89 -13.46 4.09
N GLU A 235 -18.55 -14.57 4.41
CA GLU A 235 -19.99 -14.73 4.25
C GLU A 235 -20.77 -13.77 5.17
N ALA A 236 -20.37 -13.66 6.43
CA ALA A 236 -21.02 -12.76 7.39
C ALA A 236 -20.91 -11.29 6.95
N VAL A 237 -19.71 -10.83 6.56
CA VAL A 237 -19.52 -9.45 6.09
C VAL A 237 -20.18 -9.21 4.73
N GLY A 238 -20.19 -10.22 3.86
CA GLY A 238 -20.85 -10.14 2.56
C GLY A 238 -22.38 -10.00 2.70
N ASN A 239 -22.99 -10.80 3.57
CA ASN A 239 -24.42 -10.70 3.88
C ASN A 239 -24.76 -9.35 4.53
N TRP A 240 -23.93 -8.86 5.44
CA TRP A 240 -24.08 -7.52 6.01
C TRP A 240 -24.01 -6.43 4.93
N ALA A 241 -23.04 -6.51 4.02
CA ALA A 241 -22.91 -5.53 2.95
C ALA A 241 -24.13 -5.55 2.00
N LEU A 242 -24.62 -6.75 1.67
CA LEU A 242 -25.80 -6.95 0.85
C LEU A 242 -27.06 -6.37 1.50
N GLU A 243 -27.30 -6.66 2.79
CA GLU A 243 -28.45 -6.17 3.55
C GLU A 243 -28.51 -4.63 3.56
N HIS A 244 -27.35 -3.98 3.65
CA HIS A 244 -27.24 -2.53 3.80
C HIS A 244 -26.97 -1.79 2.48
N GLY A 245 -26.88 -2.50 1.35
CA GLY A 245 -26.56 -1.90 0.05
C GLY A 245 -25.15 -1.28 -0.01
N VAL A 246 -24.24 -1.74 0.84
CA VAL A 246 -22.85 -1.28 0.89
C VAL A 246 -22.05 -2.01 -0.19
N TRP A 247 -21.30 -1.26 -1.01
CA TRP A 247 -20.43 -1.86 -2.01
C TRP A 247 -19.26 -2.59 -1.36
N VAL A 248 -18.80 -3.69 -1.94
CA VAL A 248 -17.58 -4.36 -1.51
C VAL A 248 -16.48 -4.11 -2.52
N ILE A 249 -15.33 -3.62 -2.07
CA ILE A 249 -14.09 -3.61 -2.86
C ILE A 249 -13.17 -4.62 -2.18
N THR A 250 -12.85 -5.72 -2.85
CA THR A 250 -11.98 -6.78 -2.29
C THR A 250 -10.65 -6.82 -3.04
N ASP A 251 -9.55 -6.66 -2.32
CA ASP A 251 -8.18 -6.75 -2.83
C ASP A 251 -7.59 -8.13 -2.49
N GLU A 252 -7.51 -8.97 -3.52
CA GLU A 252 -7.15 -10.38 -3.46
C GLU A 252 -5.73 -10.62 -4.04
N ILE A 253 -4.90 -9.58 -4.11
CA ILE A 253 -3.57 -9.63 -4.72
C ILE A 253 -2.60 -10.67 -4.10
N TYR A 254 -2.90 -11.17 -2.90
CA TYR A 254 -2.13 -12.19 -2.18
C TYR A 254 -2.81 -13.57 -2.15
N GLU A 255 -3.86 -13.81 -2.95
CA GLU A 255 -4.72 -15.03 -2.88
C GLU A 255 -3.97 -16.37 -2.83
N HIS A 256 -2.81 -16.48 -3.48
CA HIS A 256 -2.00 -17.70 -3.55
C HIS A 256 -0.93 -17.80 -2.46
N LEU A 257 -0.81 -16.79 -1.60
CA LEU A 257 0.14 -16.75 -0.49
C LEU A 257 -0.63 -16.96 0.81
N VAL A 258 -1.16 -18.17 0.97
CA VAL A 258 -1.88 -18.65 2.16
C VAL A 258 -1.12 -19.84 2.74
N TYR A 259 -1.01 -19.90 4.06
CA TYR A 259 -0.21 -20.88 4.79
C TYR A 259 -1.08 -21.81 5.64
N ASP A 260 -0.50 -22.93 6.09
CA ASP A 260 -1.09 -23.86 7.05
C ASP A 260 -2.47 -24.40 6.66
N ASP A 261 -2.76 -24.50 5.35
CA ASP A 261 -4.07 -24.84 4.79
C ASP A 261 -5.22 -24.00 5.38
N THR A 262 -4.91 -22.74 5.74
CA THR A 262 -5.87 -21.81 6.35
C THR A 262 -7.12 -21.69 5.46
N PRO A 263 -8.32 -22.00 5.99
CA PRO A 263 -9.56 -21.84 5.24
C PRO A 263 -9.77 -20.39 4.82
N THR A 264 -10.08 -20.17 3.54
CA THR A 264 -10.44 -18.88 2.98
C THR A 264 -11.33 -19.08 1.74
N GLY A 265 -11.73 -18.00 1.09
CA GLY A 265 -12.54 -18.06 -0.12
C GLY A 265 -12.64 -16.72 -0.82
N ALA A 266 -13.35 -16.69 -1.94
CA ALA A 266 -13.71 -15.46 -2.63
C ALA A 266 -15.13 -15.03 -2.21
N ILE A 267 -15.30 -13.77 -1.83
CA ILE A 267 -16.58 -13.28 -1.30
C ILE A 267 -17.73 -13.45 -2.31
N LEU A 268 -17.47 -13.27 -3.61
CA LEU A 268 -18.46 -13.48 -4.67
C LEU A 268 -18.84 -14.94 -4.91
N ASN A 269 -18.00 -15.89 -4.49
CA ASN A 269 -18.36 -17.30 -4.53
C ASN A 269 -19.23 -17.69 -3.32
N LEU A 270 -19.02 -17.03 -2.18
CA LEU A 270 -19.75 -17.27 -0.93
C LEU A 270 -21.10 -16.53 -0.88
N VAL A 271 -21.16 -15.32 -1.44
CA VAL A 271 -22.36 -14.47 -1.50
C VAL A 271 -22.56 -13.96 -2.94
N PRO A 272 -23.03 -14.82 -3.87
CA PRO A 272 -23.17 -14.46 -5.29
C PRO A 272 -24.07 -13.26 -5.58
N GLU A 273 -25.02 -12.97 -4.69
CA GLU A 273 -25.95 -11.85 -4.76
C GLU A 273 -25.23 -10.49 -4.72
N LEU A 274 -23.97 -10.44 -4.27
CA LEU A 274 -23.12 -9.25 -4.30
C LEU A 274 -22.51 -8.92 -5.67
N ALA A 275 -22.76 -9.73 -6.71
CA ALA A 275 -22.13 -9.56 -8.02
C ALA A 275 -22.33 -8.15 -8.62
N ASP A 276 -23.49 -7.52 -8.37
CA ASP A 276 -23.81 -6.18 -8.88
C ASP A 276 -23.26 -5.03 -8.03
N THR A 277 -22.67 -5.31 -6.86
CA THR A 277 -22.13 -4.30 -5.92
C THR A 277 -20.73 -4.63 -5.42
N THR A 278 -19.99 -5.49 -6.12
CA THR A 278 -18.62 -5.85 -5.77
C THR A 278 -17.62 -5.52 -6.86
N ILE A 279 -16.48 -4.97 -6.47
CA ILE A 279 -15.28 -4.83 -7.30
C ILE A 279 -14.18 -5.71 -6.73
N VAL A 280 -13.65 -6.62 -7.53
CA VAL A 280 -12.52 -7.49 -7.18
C VAL A 280 -11.24 -6.95 -7.80
N LEU A 281 -10.19 -6.79 -7.01
CA LEU A 281 -8.87 -6.30 -7.41
C LEU A 281 -7.84 -7.41 -7.27
N ASN A 282 -7.03 -7.61 -8.30
CA ASN A 282 -5.97 -8.62 -8.27
C ASN A 282 -4.87 -8.30 -9.31
N GLY A 283 -3.86 -9.14 -9.47
CA GLY A 283 -2.72 -8.93 -10.35
C GLY A 283 -1.62 -9.98 -10.22
N VAL A 284 -0.62 -9.87 -11.10
CA VAL A 284 0.49 -10.86 -11.14
C VAL A 284 1.67 -10.49 -10.22
N ALA A 285 1.65 -9.30 -9.62
CA ALA A 285 2.82 -8.71 -8.98
C ALA A 285 3.40 -9.56 -7.84
N LYS A 286 2.54 -10.21 -7.04
CA LYS A 286 2.93 -10.92 -5.81
C LYS A 286 3.05 -12.41 -6.06
N THR A 287 2.01 -12.99 -6.64
CA THR A 287 1.91 -14.41 -6.98
C THR A 287 3.03 -14.89 -7.89
N PHE A 288 3.45 -14.09 -8.87
CA PHE A 288 4.40 -14.51 -9.91
C PHE A 288 5.73 -13.73 -9.89
N ALA A 289 6.04 -13.02 -8.80
CA ALA A 289 7.21 -12.14 -8.71
C ALA A 289 7.31 -11.14 -9.90
N MET A 290 6.18 -10.52 -10.26
CA MET A 290 6.06 -9.63 -11.41
C MET A 290 5.84 -8.14 -11.02
N THR A 291 6.40 -7.70 -9.90
CA THR A 291 6.28 -6.33 -9.35
C THR A 291 6.56 -5.24 -10.39
N GLY A 292 7.69 -5.32 -11.09
CA GLY A 292 8.17 -4.35 -12.07
C GLY A 292 7.44 -4.37 -13.42
N TRP A 293 6.66 -5.42 -13.72
CA TRP A 293 5.95 -5.57 -15.00
C TRP A 293 4.66 -4.75 -15.08
N ARG A 294 4.14 -4.35 -13.91
CA ARG A 294 2.98 -3.46 -13.76
C ARG A 294 1.73 -3.99 -14.45
N VAL A 295 1.31 -5.23 -14.14
CA VAL A 295 0.03 -5.78 -14.62
C VAL A 295 -0.85 -6.16 -13.44
N GLY A 296 -2.06 -5.62 -13.42
CA GLY A 296 -3.13 -5.93 -12.48
C GLY A 296 -4.48 -5.82 -13.19
N TRP A 297 -5.57 -6.03 -12.47
CA TRP A 297 -6.91 -5.86 -13.02
C TRP A 297 -7.93 -5.54 -11.94
N MET A 298 -9.06 -4.99 -12.38
CA MET A 298 -10.30 -4.94 -11.60
C MET A 298 -11.40 -5.69 -12.35
N MET A 299 -12.28 -6.35 -11.60
CA MET A 299 -13.46 -7.05 -12.10
C MET A 299 -14.71 -6.53 -11.39
N GLY A 300 -15.83 -6.43 -12.08
CA GLY A 300 -17.08 -5.93 -11.47
C GLY A 300 -18.18 -5.68 -12.50
N PRO A 301 -19.27 -4.99 -12.10
CA PRO A 301 -20.41 -4.72 -12.97
C PRO A 301 -20.03 -4.03 -14.27
N SER A 302 -20.72 -4.39 -15.36
CA SER A 302 -20.34 -3.98 -16.72
C SER A 302 -20.34 -2.47 -16.93
N ASP A 303 -21.26 -1.75 -16.30
CA ASP A 303 -21.36 -0.29 -16.34
C ASP A 303 -20.20 0.38 -15.59
N VAL A 304 -19.85 -0.12 -14.40
CA VAL A 304 -18.69 0.33 -13.62
C VAL A 304 -17.39 0.09 -14.38
N ILE A 305 -17.19 -1.12 -14.92
CA ILE A 305 -15.99 -1.46 -15.71
C ILE A 305 -15.90 -0.61 -16.96
N LYS A 306 -17.02 -0.30 -17.62
CA LYS A 306 -17.07 0.61 -18.77
C LYS A 306 -16.67 2.03 -18.38
N ALA A 307 -17.16 2.54 -17.25
CA ALA A 307 -16.78 3.86 -16.74
C ALA A 307 -15.29 3.93 -16.38
N ALA A 308 -14.77 2.94 -15.67
CA ALA A 308 -13.35 2.82 -15.33
C ALA A 308 -12.47 2.69 -16.60
N THR A 309 -12.92 1.95 -17.61
CA THR A 309 -12.22 1.83 -18.90
C THR A 309 -12.16 3.19 -19.61
N ASN A 310 -13.26 3.97 -19.58
CA ASN A 310 -13.28 5.31 -20.15
C ASN A 310 -12.28 6.24 -19.44
N LEU A 311 -12.25 6.23 -18.10
CA LEU A 311 -11.25 6.95 -17.32
C LEU A 311 -9.82 6.52 -17.71
N GLN A 312 -9.56 5.22 -17.78
CA GLN A 312 -8.25 4.69 -18.15
C GLN A 312 -7.79 5.15 -19.54
N SER A 313 -8.72 5.26 -20.49
CA SER A 313 -8.42 5.71 -21.85
C SER A 313 -7.86 7.13 -21.90
N HIS A 314 -8.29 8.01 -20.98
CA HIS A 314 -7.79 9.37 -20.83
C HIS A 314 -6.57 9.48 -19.91
N LEU A 315 -6.31 8.47 -19.07
CA LEU A 315 -5.21 8.49 -18.11
C LEU A 315 -3.93 7.85 -18.66
N THR A 316 -4.05 6.64 -19.23
CA THR A 316 -2.89 5.82 -19.64
C THR A 316 -3.04 5.15 -21.01
N SER A 317 -4.24 5.18 -21.61
CA SER A 317 -4.57 4.35 -22.77
C SER A 317 -4.53 2.84 -22.45
N ASN A 318 -3.57 2.08 -22.99
CA ASN A 318 -3.42 0.64 -22.73
C ASN A 318 -2.22 0.32 -21.84
N VAL A 319 -2.31 -0.79 -21.11
CA VAL A 319 -1.17 -1.40 -20.41
C VAL A 319 -0.16 -1.95 -21.43
N CYS A 320 1.13 -1.97 -21.09
CA CYS A 320 2.19 -2.48 -21.96
C CYS A 320 1.88 -3.88 -22.51
N ASN A 321 1.79 -4.04 -23.84
CA ASN A 321 1.43 -5.31 -24.47
C ASN A 321 2.40 -6.44 -24.13
N VAL A 322 3.71 -6.17 -24.06
CA VAL A 322 4.71 -7.17 -23.69
C VAL A 322 4.46 -7.71 -22.29
N ALA A 323 4.17 -6.82 -21.34
CA ALA A 323 3.82 -7.21 -19.97
C ALA A 323 2.49 -7.97 -19.91
N GLN A 324 1.49 -7.56 -20.71
CA GLN A 324 0.23 -8.29 -20.81
C GLN A 324 0.42 -9.71 -21.39
N ARG A 325 1.30 -9.90 -22.38
CA ARG A 325 1.64 -11.23 -22.91
C ARG A 325 2.36 -12.10 -21.90
N ALA A 326 3.26 -11.52 -21.11
CA ALA A 326 3.88 -12.20 -19.98
C ALA A 326 2.83 -12.62 -18.94
N ALA A 327 1.89 -11.73 -18.61
CA ALA A 327 0.79 -12.03 -17.69
C ALA A 327 -0.15 -13.11 -18.21
N VAL A 328 -0.40 -13.22 -19.52
CA VAL A 328 -1.12 -14.36 -20.10
C VAL A 328 -0.41 -15.65 -19.74
N ALA A 329 0.89 -15.76 -20.02
CA ALA A 329 1.66 -16.97 -19.68
C ALA A 329 1.57 -17.27 -18.18
N ALA A 330 1.67 -16.26 -17.32
CA ALA A 330 1.57 -16.41 -15.87
C ALA A 330 0.24 -17.04 -15.42
N VAL A 331 -0.91 -16.47 -15.84
CA VAL A 331 -2.22 -16.90 -15.31
C VAL A 331 -2.78 -18.16 -15.99
N THR A 332 -2.27 -18.52 -17.17
CA THR A 332 -2.64 -19.76 -17.87
C THR A 332 -1.75 -20.95 -17.52
N GLY A 333 -0.58 -20.71 -16.92
CA GLY A 333 0.36 -21.76 -16.53
C GLY A 333 -0.09 -22.56 -15.31
N ASP A 334 0.71 -23.55 -14.93
CA ASP A 334 0.59 -24.20 -13.62
C ASP A 334 1.04 -23.27 -12.48
N LEU A 335 0.87 -23.74 -11.25
CA LEU A 335 1.24 -23.01 -10.04
C LEU A 335 2.53 -23.54 -9.40
N ASP A 336 3.33 -24.36 -10.10
CA ASP A 336 4.49 -25.02 -9.49
C ASP A 336 5.53 -24.01 -8.98
N ALA A 337 5.79 -22.95 -9.77
CA ALA A 337 6.69 -21.87 -9.36
C ALA A 337 6.11 -21.06 -8.18
N VAL A 338 4.79 -20.88 -8.15
CA VAL A 338 4.08 -20.19 -7.06
C VAL A 338 4.16 -21.00 -5.78
N ASP A 339 3.97 -22.32 -5.85
CA ASP A 339 4.11 -23.23 -4.72
C ASP A 339 5.54 -23.27 -4.17
N GLY A 340 6.55 -23.23 -5.04
CA GLY A 340 7.95 -23.10 -4.64
C GLY A 340 8.20 -21.82 -3.83
N MET A 341 7.70 -20.67 -4.32
CA MET A 341 7.80 -19.40 -3.59
C MET A 341 7.02 -19.43 -2.27
N ARG A 342 5.79 -19.96 -2.27
CA ARG A 342 4.95 -20.08 -1.08
C ARG A 342 5.64 -20.88 0.03
N ARG A 343 6.26 -22.03 -0.28
CA ARG A 343 7.02 -22.83 0.70
C ARG A 343 8.22 -22.08 1.27
N ALA A 344 8.91 -21.30 0.44
CA ALA A 344 10.04 -20.49 0.89
C ALA A 344 9.60 -19.33 1.79
N PHE A 345 8.53 -18.62 1.43
CA PHE A 345 7.94 -17.61 2.30
C PHE A 345 7.42 -18.20 3.60
N ASP A 346 6.82 -19.39 3.58
CA ASP A 346 6.33 -20.07 4.78
C ASP A 346 7.46 -20.41 5.76
N ARG A 347 8.57 -20.96 5.26
CA ARG A 347 9.78 -21.18 6.07
C ARG A 347 10.27 -19.86 6.70
N ARG A 348 10.36 -18.80 5.91
CA ARG A 348 10.84 -17.47 6.36
C ARG A 348 9.88 -16.83 7.36
N ARG A 349 8.58 -16.99 7.16
CA ARG A 349 7.52 -16.58 8.10
C ARG A 349 7.74 -17.20 9.46
N LEU A 350 7.91 -18.52 9.52
CA LEU A 350 8.11 -19.24 10.79
C LEU A 350 9.42 -18.82 11.48
N ILE A 351 10.51 -18.66 10.74
CA ILE A 351 11.79 -18.17 11.30
C ILE A 351 11.62 -16.76 11.88
N MET A 352 11.04 -15.83 11.11
CA MET A 352 10.85 -14.45 11.55
C MET A 352 9.93 -14.36 12.78
N VAL A 353 8.83 -15.11 12.78
CA VAL A 353 7.88 -15.14 13.90
C VAL A 353 8.55 -15.69 15.15
N ASP A 354 9.29 -16.81 15.07
CA ASP A 354 10.01 -17.38 16.21
C ASP A 354 11.01 -16.38 16.80
N MET A 355 11.86 -15.78 15.96
CA MET A 355 12.87 -14.82 16.40
C MET A 355 12.25 -13.55 16.99
N LEU A 356 11.22 -12.97 16.36
CA LEU A 356 10.55 -11.79 16.90
C LEU A 356 9.83 -12.09 18.22
N SER A 357 9.29 -13.29 18.40
CA SER A 357 8.60 -13.71 19.62
C SER A 357 9.53 -13.86 20.83
N GLN A 358 10.85 -13.92 20.61
CA GLN A 358 11.86 -13.95 21.66
C GLN A 358 12.19 -12.55 22.21
N ILE A 359 11.68 -11.47 21.60
CA ILE A 359 11.92 -10.10 22.05
C ILE A 359 10.91 -9.75 23.16
N ASP A 360 11.40 -9.45 24.37
CA ASP A 360 10.53 -8.99 25.45
C ASP A 360 9.83 -7.68 25.09
N GLY A 361 8.52 -7.62 25.35
CA GLY A 361 7.66 -6.49 24.98
C GLY A 361 7.11 -6.52 23.55
N PHE A 362 7.43 -7.54 22.74
CA PHE A 362 6.78 -7.78 21.45
C PHE A 362 5.61 -8.76 21.59
N SER A 363 4.53 -8.54 20.84
CA SER A 363 3.46 -9.51 20.63
C SER A 363 3.34 -9.78 19.14
N VAL A 364 3.54 -11.04 18.74
CA VAL A 364 3.79 -11.42 17.34
C VAL A 364 2.76 -12.47 16.90
N PRO A 365 1.57 -12.05 16.42
CA PRO A 365 0.64 -12.99 15.81
C PRO A 365 1.27 -13.66 14.60
N VAL A 366 0.99 -14.96 14.42
CA VAL A 366 1.49 -15.73 13.29
C VAL A 366 0.65 -15.37 12.05
N PRO A 367 1.25 -14.77 10.99
CA PRO A 367 0.51 -14.44 9.78
C PRO A 367 -0.02 -15.70 9.10
N LYS A 368 -1.24 -15.66 8.55
CA LYS A 368 -1.85 -16.78 7.82
C LYS A 368 -1.69 -16.65 6.30
N GLY A 369 -1.26 -15.49 5.82
CA GLY A 369 -0.95 -15.26 4.41
C GLY A 369 -0.09 -14.02 4.15
N ALA A 370 -0.03 -13.61 2.88
CA ALA A 370 0.85 -12.57 2.36
C ALA A 370 2.33 -12.85 2.70
N PHE A 371 3.17 -11.82 2.85
CA PHE A 371 4.56 -12.00 3.29
C PHE A 371 5.04 -10.98 4.33
N TYR A 372 4.15 -10.63 5.27
CA TYR A 372 4.41 -9.62 6.30
C TYR A 372 4.16 -10.16 7.70
N ALA A 373 5.01 -9.77 8.64
CA ALA A 373 4.74 -9.81 10.07
C ALA A 373 4.39 -8.42 10.57
N TYR A 374 3.44 -8.32 11.49
CA TYR A 374 2.97 -7.05 12.04
C TYR A 374 2.95 -7.04 13.58
N PRO A 375 4.10 -7.29 14.23
CA PRO A 375 4.17 -7.36 15.68
C PRO A 375 3.71 -6.06 16.34
N SER A 376 2.99 -6.19 17.46
CA SER A 376 2.87 -5.09 18.41
C SER A 376 4.19 -4.90 19.15
N VAL A 377 4.62 -3.66 19.27
CA VAL A 377 5.85 -3.23 19.97
C VAL A 377 5.55 -2.35 21.18
N ALA A 378 4.28 -2.34 21.62
CA ALA A 378 3.81 -1.49 22.71
C ALA A 378 4.57 -1.71 24.03
N GLY A 379 5.07 -2.93 24.28
CA GLY A 379 5.85 -3.25 25.47
C GLY A 379 7.28 -2.70 25.47
N VAL A 380 7.72 -2.09 24.37
CA VAL A 380 9.05 -1.47 24.23
C VAL A 380 8.97 0.05 24.13
N LEU A 381 7.81 0.59 23.70
CA LEU A 381 7.60 2.04 23.70
C LEU A 381 7.68 2.60 25.13
N GLY A 382 8.37 3.73 25.28
CA GLY A 382 8.61 4.35 26.59
C GLY A 382 9.80 3.79 27.37
N LYS A 383 10.42 2.68 26.94
CA LYS A 383 11.69 2.20 27.51
C LYS A 383 12.87 2.98 26.94
N THR A 384 13.96 3.09 27.71
CA THR A 384 15.17 3.80 27.24
C THR A 384 16.15 2.82 26.63
N ILE A 385 16.59 3.10 25.40
CA ILE A 385 17.56 2.29 24.65
C ILE A 385 18.66 3.25 24.19
N ARG A 386 19.89 3.02 24.64
CA ARG A 386 21.07 3.85 24.27
C ARG A 386 20.84 5.37 24.42
N GLY A 387 20.14 5.77 25.49
CA GLY A 387 19.85 7.17 25.78
C GLY A 387 18.72 7.80 24.97
N ARG A 388 17.98 7.00 24.19
CA ARG A 388 16.77 7.42 23.46
C ARG A 388 15.55 6.66 24.01
N THR A 389 14.42 7.35 24.16
CA THR A 389 13.19 6.77 24.73
C THR A 389 12.04 6.89 23.73
N PRO A 390 11.96 6.00 22.72
CA PRO A 390 10.96 6.12 21.66
C PRO A 390 9.54 6.02 22.23
N GLN A 391 8.72 7.03 21.96
CA GLN A 391 7.30 7.09 22.36
C GLN A 391 6.36 6.57 21.28
N THR A 392 6.83 6.49 20.04
CA THR A 392 6.05 6.09 18.87
C THR A 392 6.76 5.00 18.07
N SER A 393 6.02 4.25 17.26
CA SER A 393 6.64 3.25 16.38
C SER A 393 7.51 3.89 15.30
N SER A 394 7.21 5.13 14.89
CA SER A 394 8.09 5.94 14.04
C SER A 394 9.44 6.21 14.71
N GLU A 395 9.45 6.69 15.96
CA GLU A 395 10.69 6.93 16.71
C GLU A 395 11.49 5.65 16.96
N LEU A 396 10.80 4.53 17.22
CA LEU A 396 11.42 3.22 17.36
C LEU A 396 12.00 2.72 16.03
N ALA A 397 11.29 2.89 14.91
CA ALA A 397 11.78 2.52 13.58
C ALA A 397 13.04 3.32 13.20
N ASP A 398 13.06 4.63 13.49
CA ASP A 398 14.26 5.45 13.29
C ASP A 398 15.41 5.01 14.21
N LEU A 399 15.13 4.61 15.46
CA LEU A 399 16.14 4.06 16.38
C LEU A 399 16.77 2.78 15.84
N ILE A 400 15.94 1.84 15.40
CA ILE A 400 16.40 0.58 14.82
C ILE A 400 17.27 0.85 13.58
N LEU A 401 16.87 1.80 12.73
CA LEU A 401 17.62 2.14 11.52
C LEU A 401 18.96 2.82 11.83
N ASP A 402 18.98 3.78 12.76
CA ASP A 402 20.16 4.54 13.10
C ASP A 402 21.21 3.69 13.82
N GLU A 403 20.79 2.89 14.80
CA GLU A 403 21.67 2.16 15.72
C GLU A 403 22.16 0.82 15.17
N VAL A 404 21.31 0.13 14.40
CA VAL A 404 21.61 -1.23 13.93
C VAL A 404 21.37 -1.45 12.44
N GLU A 405 21.12 -0.39 11.68
CA GLU A 405 21.07 -0.43 10.22
C GLU A 405 19.98 -1.36 9.68
N VAL A 406 18.86 -1.45 10.38
CA VAL A 406 17.69 -2.22 9.95
C VAL A 406 16.52 -1.29 9.64
N ALA A 407 16.01 -1.35 8.42
CA ALA A 407 14.88 -0.53 7.99
C ALA A 407 13.56 -1.31 8.11
N VAL A 408 12.69 -0.88 9.02
CA VAL A 408 11.33 -1.39 9.25
C VAL A 408 10.31 -0.30 8.96
N VAL A 409 9.05 -0.64 8.71
CA VAL A 409 8.00 0.36 8.49
C VAL A 409 7.18 0.57 9.77
N PRO A 410 7.02 1.81 10.25
CA PRO A 410 6.26 2.08 11.46
C PRO A 410 4.75 1.87 11.26
N GLY A 411 4.05 1.49 12.33
CA GLY A 411 2.62 1.17 12.33
C GLY A 411 1.72 2.34 11.91
N GLU A 412 2.17 3.57 12.15
CA GLU A 412 1.50 4.82 11.76
C GLU A 412 1.29 4.92 10.23
N ALA A 413 2.04 4.16 9.44
CA ALA A 413 1.83 4.07 8.00
C ALA A 413 0.56 3.28 7.60
N PHE A 414 -0.02 2.54 8.54
CA PHE A 414 -1.09 1.56 8.32
C PHE A 414 -2.25 1.71 9.31
N GLY A 415 -2.21 2.68 10.22
CA GLY A 415 -3.15 2.85 11.32
C GLY A 415 -2.46 3.48 12.54
N PRO A 416 -2.68 2.99 13.77
CA PRO A 416 -2.07 3.58 14.96
C PRO A 416 -0.61 3.18 15.17
N SER A 417 0.10 4.00 15.95
CA SER A 417 1.39 3.67 16.57
C SER A 417 1.27 2.43 17.48
N GLY A 418 2.39 1.78 17.79
CA GLY A 418 2.44 0.56 18.62
C GLY A 418 2.71 -0.72 17.83
N TYR A 419 3.04 -0.60 16.54
CA TYR A 419 3.29 -1.73 15.63
C TYR A 419 4.47 -1.45 14.70
N LEU A 420 5.08 -2.52 14.19
CA LEU A 420 6.05 -2.45 13.08
C LEU A 420 5.62 -3.44 12.01
N ARG A 421 5.79 -3.09 10.73
CA ARG A 421 5.67 -4.06 9.64
C ARG A 421 7.05 -4.51 9.17
N LEU A 422 7.24 -5.81 9.12
CA LEU A 422 8.42 -6.46 8.56
C LEU A 422 8.03 -7.40 7.42
N SER A 423 8.60 -7.18 6.24
CA SER A 423 8.47 -8.09 5.10
C SER A 423 9.46 -9.24 5.23
N TYR A 424 9.02 -10.49 5.10
CA TYR A 424 9.92 -11.66 5.00
C TYR A 424 10.21 -12.06 3.55
N ALA A 425 10.10 -11.10 2.62
CA ALA A 425 10.49 -11.27 1.22
C ALA A 425 11.93 -10.81 0.95
N LEU A 426 12.86 -11.48 1.61
CA LEU A 426 14.31 -11.27 1.50
C LEU A 426 15.04 -12.60 1.76
N SER A 427 16.37 -12.59 1.60
CA SER A 427 17.19 -13.78 1.82
C SER A 427 17.10 -14.28 3.27
N ASP A 428 17.25 -15.58 3.48
CA ASP A 428 17.23 -16.17 4.83
C ASP A 428 18.34 -15.58 5.72
N ASP A 429 19.52 -15.31 5.14
CA ASP A 429 20.65 -14.69 5.83
C ASP A 429 20.34 -13.25 6.27
N ASP A 430 19.82 -12.41 5.37
CA ASP A 430 19.44 -11.04 5.71
C ASP A 430 18.29 -11.01 6.73
N LEU A 431 17.35 -11.96 6.64
CA LEU A 431 16.25 -12.09 7.60
C LEU A 431 16.78 -12.39 9.00
N ILE A 432 17.62 -13.43 9.12
CA ILE A 432 18.19 -13.84 10.41
C ILE A 432 19.07 -12.72 10.98
N GLU A 433 19.97 -12.15 10.18
CA GLU A 433 20.86 -11.09 10.63
C GLU A 433 20.07 -9.83 11.04
N GLY A 434 19.10 -9.42 10.24
CA GLY A 434 18.28 -8.24 10.50
C GLY A 434 17.46 -8.38 11.79
N VAL A 435 16.80 -9.52 12.00
CA VAL A 435 16.04 -9.75 13.25
C VAL A 435 17.00 -9.90 14.45
N SER A 436 18.16 -10.56 14.29
CA SER A 436 19.17 -10.66 15.35
C SER A 436 19.68 -9.30 15.82
N ARG A 437 19.83 -8.35 14.90
CA ARG A 437 20.22 -6.96 15.23
C ARG A 437 19.15 -6.25 16.04
N ILE A 438 17.88 -6.42 15.67
CA ILE A 438 16.74 -5.88 16.43
C ILE A 438 16.72 -6.50 17.83
N GLN A 439 16.82 -7.82 17.95
CA GLN A 439 16.85 -8.51 19.25
C GLN A 439 17.92 -7.94 20.19
N LYS A 440 19.15 -7.79 19.69
CA LYS A 440 20.27 -7.24 20.47
C LYS A 440 20.00 -5.81 20.94
N LEU A 441 19.49 -4.95 20.05
CA LEU A 441 19.16 -3.57 20.40
C LEU A 441 18.06 -3.49 21.46
N ILE A 442 16.97 -4.25 21.29
CA ILE A 442 15.82 -4.20 22.20
C ILE A 442 16.14 -4.84 23.56
N ALA A 443 17.06 -5.81 23.62
CA ALA A 443 17.54 -6.38 24.88
C ALA A 443 18.26 -5.36 25.79
N GLU A 444 18.68 -4.21 25.25
CA GLU A 444 19.28 -3.10 26.00
C GLU A 444 18.23 -2.14 26.59
N ALA A 445 16.93 -2.42 26.45
CA ALA A 445 15.86 -1.54 26.91
C ALA A 445 15.71 -1.54 28.44
N GLU A 446 15.87 -0.36 29.05
CA GLU A 446 15.72 -0.09 30.49
C GLU A 446 14.35 0.48 30.88
#